data_AF-A0ABD2WQ78-F1
#
_entry.id   AF-A0ABD2WQ78-F1
#
_cell.length_a   1.000
_cell.length_b   1.000
_cell.length_c   1.000
_cell.angle_alpha   90.00
_cell.angle_beta   90.00
_cell.angle_gamma   90.00
#
_symmetry.space_group_name_H-M   'P 1'
#
loop_
_entity.id
_entity.type
_entity.pdbx_description
1 polymer ?
#
loop_
_entity_poly.entity_id
_entity_poly.type
_entity_poly.pdbx_seq_one_letter_code
_entity_poly.pdbx_strand_id
1 'polypeptide(L)'
;MLARQIIGNALSQSESRPDIFALAVMRKRGFSAISASEAAHLISCVEVACQIRAAKTCFNELPVTCKGAEGFLRPNTKIFTRVGTLRECSVVFPAIYDIDDVFIAMNPNVTLVQKPGIIQPLEVPTLNYKEIRSLTTSGIY
;
A
#
# COMPACT_ATOMS: atom_id res chain seq x y z
N MET A 1 -26.07 -9.62 8.72
CA MET A 1 -24.96 -10.54 9.06
C MET A 1 -23.60 -9.98 8.61
N LEU A 2 -23.45 -9.59 7.33
CA LEU A 2 -22.18 -9.10 6.76
C LEU A 2 -21.57 -7.88 7.48
N ALA A 3 -22.36 -6.84 7.77
CA ALA A 3 -21.86 -5.64 8.45
C ALA A 3 -21.23 -5.94 9.82
N ARG A 4 -21.83 -6.85 10.59
CA ARG A 4 -21.32 -7.29 11.89
C ARG A 4 -19.99 -8.04 11.76
N GLN A 5 -19.85 -8.84 10.70
CA GLN A 5 -18.61 -9.58 10.42
C GLN A 5 -17.48 -8.64 9.98
N ILE A 6 -17.78 -7.62 9.16
CA ILE A 6 -16.81 -6.58 8.77
C ILE A 6 -16.28 -5.85 10.00
N ILE A 7 -17.17 -5.44 10.91
CA ILE A 7 -16.79 -4.75 12.15
C ILE A 7 -15.94 -5.67 13.03
N GLY A 8 -16.32 -6.94 13.19
CA GLY A 8 -15.53 -7.92 13.93
C GLY A 8 -14.10 -8.08 13.39
N ASN A 9 -13.96 -8.17 12.06
CA ASN A 9 -12.66 -8.25 11.42
C ASN A 9 -11.85 -6.97 11.62
N ALA A 10 -12.48 -5.80 11.51
CA ALA A 10 -11.82 -4.52 11.75
C ALA A 10 -11.33 -4.40 13.20
N LEU A 11 -12.13 -4.81 14.18
CA LEU A 11 -11.77 -4.77 15.60
C LEU A 11 -10.49 -5.57 15.90
N SER A 12 -10.24 -6.68 15.18
CA SER A 12 -8.99 -7.43 15.34
C SER A 12 -7.72 -6.64 14.97
N GLN A 13 -7.87 -5.51 14.27
CA GLN A 13 -6.79 -4.64 13.82
C GLN A 13 -6.63 -3.38 14.68
N SER A 14 -7.53 -3.12 15.65
CA SER A 14 -7.56 -1.84 16.38
C SER A 14 -6.27 -1.54 17.15
N GLU A 15 -5.65 -2.57 17.74
CA GLU A 15 -4.45 -2.43 18.55
C GLU A 15 -3.19 -2.33 17.70
N SER A 16 -3.00 -3.24 16.74
CA SER A 16 -1.78 -3.33 15.94
C SER A 16 -1.75 -2.38 14.74
N ARG A 17 -2.92 -2.09 14.15
CA ARG A 17 -3.09 -1.32 12.91
C ARG A 17 -4.29 -0.39 13.01
N PRO A 18 -4.24 0.62 13.91
CA PRO A 18 -5.35 1.53 14.15
C PRO A 18 -5.77 2.32 12.90
N ASP A 19 -4.84 2.55 11.97
CA ASP A 19 -5.11 3.21 10.68
C ASP A 19 -5.98 2.34 9.76
N ILE A 20 -5.76 1.03 9.76
CA ILE A 20 -6.56 0.07 8.98
C ILE A 20 -7.93 -0.14 9.62
N PHE A 21 -7.98 -0.22 10.96
CA PHE A 21 -9.24 -0.24 11.69
C PHE A 21 -10.10 0.99 11.35
N ALA A 22 -9.52 2.19 11.44
CA ALA A 22 -10.22 3.43 11.10
C ALA A 22 -10.68 3.45 9.64
N LEU A 23 -9.85 3.01 8.69
CA LEU A 23 -10.22 2.89 7.28
C LEU A 23 -11.42 1.96 7.08
N ALA A 24 -11.44 0.80 7.75
CA ALA A 24 -12.52 -0.18 7.62
C ALA A 24 -13.86 0.33 8.18
N VAL A 25 -13.81 1.02 9.33
CA VAL A 25 -15.00 1.59 9.98
C VAL A 25 -15.52 2.81 9.23
N MET A 26 -14.64 3.75 8.88
CA MET A 26 -15.01 5.02 8.24
C MET A 26 -15.26 4.89 6.75
N ARG A 27 -14.75 3.83 6.11
CA ARG A 27 -14.80 3.59 4.66
C ARG A 27 -14.17 4.70 3.82
N LYS A 28 -13.25 5.47 4.40
CA LYS A 28 -12.48 6.52 3.72
C LYS A 28 -11.09 6.68 4.36
N ARG A 29 -10.13 7.15 3.55
CA ARG A 29 -8.78 7.52 4.00
C ARG A 29 -8.82 8.81 4.84
N GLY A 30 -7.71 9.14 5.48
CA GLY A 30 -7.58 10.36 6.30
C GLY A 30 -8.10 10.22 7.73
N PHE A 31 -8.31 9.00 8.22
CA PHE A 31 -8.64 8.72 9.62
C PHE A 31 -7.65 7.71 10.20
N SER A 32 -7.30 7.91 11.46
CA SER A 32 -6.60 6.92 12.28
C SER A 32 -7.42 6.65 13.54
N ALA A 33 -6.97 5.69 14.34
CA ALA A 33 -7.50 5.48 15.68
C ALA A 33 -6.41 5.62 16.74
N ILE A 34 -6.84 5.88 17.98
CA ILE A 34 -6.07 5.66 19.19
C ILE A 34 -6.87 4.69 20.05
N SER A 35 -6.29 3.51 20.28
CA SER A 35 -6.88 2.50 21.16
C SER A 35 -6.57 2.86 22.62
N ALA A 36 -7.61 2.93 23.43
CA ALA A 36 -7.60 3.28 24.85
C ALA A 36 -8.35 2.19 25.63
N SER A 37 -7.64 1.11 25.97
CA SER A 37 -8.21 -0.08 26.61
C SER A 37 -9.42 -0.62 25.82
N GLU A 38 -10.62 -0.63 26.39
CA GLU A 38 -11.85 -1.13 25.76
C GLU A 38 -12.47 -0.18 24.73
N ALA A 39 -11.91 1.02 24.57
CA ALA A 39 -12.39 2.02 23.61
C ALA A 39 -11.37 2.29 22.50
N ALA A 40 -11.84 2.73 21.34
CA ALA A 40 -10.99 3.25 20.27
C ALA A 40 -11.52 4.62 19.80
N HIS A 41 -10.67 5.63 19.84
CA HIS A 41 -10.99 6.99 19.42
C HIS A 41 -10.60 7.18 17.96
N LEU A 42 -11.57 7.46 17.09
CA LEU A 42 -11.32 7.79 15.68
C LEU A 42 -10.94 9.26 15.55
N ILE A 43 -9.87 9.54 14.81
CA ILE A 43 -9.27 10.87 14.68
C ILE A 43 -9.07 11.17 13.21
N SER A 44 -9.47 12.38 12.79
CA SER A 44 -9.20 12.88 11.44
C SER A 44 -7.75 13.33 11.31
N CYS A 45 -7.09 12.90 10.24
CA CYS A 45 -5.77 13.38 9.86
C CYS A 45 -5.88 14.73 9.13
N VAL A 46 -4.86 15.56 9.27
CA VAL A 46 -4.73 16.80 8.50
C VAL A 46 -4.12 16.47 7.14
N GLU A 47 -4.73 16.97 6.06
CA GLU A 47 -4.19 16.81 4.72
C GLU A 47 -2.90 17.62 4.55
N VAL A 48 -1.90 16.99 3.93
CA VAL A 48 -0.58 17.59 3.71
C VAL A 48 -0.09 17.20 2.33
N ALA A 49 0.35 18.19 1.55
CA ALA A 49 1.03 17.94 0.28
C ALA A 49 2.41 17.32 0.51
N CYS A 50 2.67 16.23 -0.20
CA CYS A 50 3.90 15.46 -0.11
C CYS A 50 4.47 15.23 -1.51
N GLN A 51 5.80 15.18 -1.60
CA GLN A 51 6.51 14.85 -2.84
C GLN A 51 7.18 13.49 -2.68
N ILE A 52 7.05 12.63 -3.69
CA ILE A 52 7.76 11.34 -3.74
C ILE A 52 9.26 11.64 -3.85
N ARG A 53 10.07 10.90 -3.09
CA ARG A 53 11.53 11.01 -3.14
C ARG A 53 12.14 9.67 -3.49
N ALA A 54 13.32 9.72 -4.10
CA ALA A 54 14.17 8.54 -4.22
C ALA A 54 14.67 8.12 -2.84
N ALA A 55 14.92 6.81 -2.68
CA ALA A 55 15.55 6.26 -1.49
C ALA A 55 16.82 5.51 -1.88
N LYS A 56 17.72 5.29 -0.92
CA LYS A 56 18.92 4.46 -1.12
C LYS A 56 18.60 2.97 -1.04
N THR A 57 17.56 2.62 -0.29
CA THR A 57 17.09 1.27 -0.03
C THR A 57 15.58 1.19 -0.25
N CYS A 58 15.03 -0.02 -0.26
CA CYS A 58 13.62 -0.24 -0.52
C CYS A 58 12.81 -0.38 0.77
N PHE A 59 11.57 0.11 0.75
CA PHE A 59 10.64 0.08 1.89
C PHE A 59 9.27 -0.43 1.45
N ASN A 60 8.48 -0.94 2.40
CA ASN A 60 7.08 -1.31 2.17
C ASN A 60 6.16 -0.08 2.06
N GLU A 61 6.60 1.06 2.58
CA GLU A 61 5.94 2.35 2.55
C GLU A 61 6.60 3.28 1.52
N LEU A 62 5.83 4.19 0.94
CA LEU A 62 6.30 5.08 -0.12
C LEU A 62 7.16 6.20 0.47
N PRO A 63 8.45 6.31 0.15
CA PRO A 63 9.30 7.40 0.63
C PRO A 63 8.81 8.75 0.10
N VAL A 64 8.58 9.70 1.00
CA VAL A 64 8.12 11.04 0.66
C VAL A 64 8.80 12.12 1.49
N THR A 65 8.67 13.36 1.03
CA THR A 65 8.94 14.58 1.80
C THR A 65 7.65 15.40 1.91
N CYS A 66 7.21 15.67 3.13
CA CYS A 66 5.98 16.42 3.42
C CYS A 66 6.32 17.63 4.29
N LYS A 67 5.99 18.86 3.86
CA LYS A 67 6.34 20.10 4.59
C LYS A 67 7.82 20.17 5.03
N GLY A 68 8.74 19.71 4.17
CA GLY A 68 10.18 19.68 4.45
C GLY A 68 10.64 18.54 5.38
N ALA A 69 9.74 17.72 5.90
CA ALA A 69 10.08 16.54 6.69
C ALA A 69 10.09 15.29 5.81
N GLU A 70 11.20 14.55 5.84
CA GLU A 70 11.28 13.24 5.21
C GLU A 70 10.56 12.18 6.05
N GLY A 71 9.92 11.24 5.36
CA GLY A 71 9.29 10.08 5.97
C GLY A 71 8.73 9.16 4.90
N PHE A 72 7.60 8.54 5.21
CA PHE A 72 6.97 7.54 4.38
C PHE A 72 5.44 7.64 4.44
N LEU A 73 4.76 7.30 3.35
CA LEU A 73 3.30 7.12 3.34
C LEU A 73 2.96 5.64 3.46
N ARG A 74 2.11 5.31 4.43
CA ARG A 74 1.61 3.94 4.57
C ARG A 74 0.80 3.52 3.34
N PRO A 75 1.00 2.28 2.86
CA PRO A 75 0.15 1.72 1.83
C PRO A 75 -1.31 1.66 2.33
N ASN A 76 -2.26 1.84 1.42
CA ASN A 76 -3.72 1.87 1.66
C ASN A 76 -4.27 3.11 2.38
N THR A 77 -3.67 3.55 3.49
CA THR A 77 -4.22 4.65 4.32
C THR A 77 -3.68 6.02 3.94
N LYS A 78 -2.52 6.09 3.28
CA LYS A 78 -1.82 7.34 2.90
C LYS A 78 -1.47 8.22 4.10
N ILE A 79 -1.37 7.63 5.28
CA ILE A 79 -0.94 8.34 6.50
C ILE A 79 0.59 8.44 6.50
N PHE A 80 1.09 9.64 6.77
CA PHE A 80 2.51 9.90 6.94
C PHE A 80 3.04 9.27 8.24
N THR A 81 4.19 8.62 8.13
CA THR A 81 4.95 8.03 9.24
C THR A 81 6.44 8.37 9.07
N ARG A 82 7.14 8.54 10.19
CA ARG A 82 8.60 8.74 10.17
C ARG A 82 9.38 7.44 9.98
N VAL A 83 8.74 6.31 10.29
CA VAL A 83 9.36 4.99 10.26
C VAL A 83 8.82 4.23 9.06
N GLY A 84 9.74 3.73 8.23
CA GLY A 84 9.48 2.79 7.14
C GLY A 84 10.01 1.41 7.49
N THR A 85 9.39 0.40 6.91
CA THR A 85 9.74 -1.01 7.04
C THR A 85 10.69 -1.37 5.90
N LEU A 86 11.95 -1.64 6.23
CA LEU A 86 12.97 -2.04 5.26
C LEU A 86 12.58 -3.35 4.58
N ARG A 87 12.82 -3.44 3.26
CA ARG A 87 12.65 -4.66 2.49
C ARG A 87 13.79 -4.84 1.49
N GLU A 88 13.96 -6.06 1.00
CA GLU A 88 14.85 -6.33 -0.12
C GLU A 88 14.31 -5.67 -1.40
N CYS A 89 15.21 -5.05 -2.14
CA CYS A 89 14.90 -4.47 -3.44
C CYS A 89 14.70 -5.59 -4.47
N SER A 90 13.54 -5.61 -5.13
CA SER A 90 13.22 -6.64 -6.12
C SER A 90 12.54 -6.03 -7.33
N VAL A 91 13.11 -6.29 -8.51
CA VAL A 91 12.50 -5.95 -9.80
C VAL A 91 11.33 -6.88 -10.14
N VAL A 92 11.31 -8.09 -9.57
CA VAL A 92 10.25 -9.08 -9.79
C VAL A 92 9.06 -8.81 -8.89
N PHE A 93 9.32 -8.44 -7.63
CA PHE A 93 8.29 -8.14 -6.62
C PHE A 93 8.46 -6.73 -6.04
N PRO A 94 8.33 -5.66 -6.85
CA PRO A 94 8.45 -4.30 -6.34
C PRO A 94 7.28 -3.92 -5.43
N ALA A 95 7.46 -2.91 -4.59
CA ALA A 95 6.38 -2.36 -3.79
C ALA A 95 5.57 -1.44 -4.70
N ILE A 96 4.29 -1.75 -4.89
CA ILE A 96 3.39 -1.03 -5.80
C ILE A 96 2.45 -0.14 -4.99
N TYR A 97 2.25 1.09 -5.46
CA TYR A 97 1.40 2.08 -4.83
C TYR A 97 0.41 2.66 -5.84
N ASP A 98 -0.84 2.81 -5.41
CA ASP A 98 -1.88 3.57 -6.11
C ASP A 98 -1.84 5.04 -5.65
N ILE A 99 -1.57 5.97 -6.55
CA ILE A 99 -1.61 7.42 -6.34
C ILE A 99 -2.55 8.00 -7.38
N ASP A 100 -3.76 8.36 -6.97
CA ASP A 100 -4.80 8.92 -7.84
C ASP A 100 -5.03 8.11 -9.12
N ASP A 101 -5.25 6.79 -8.96
CA ASP A 101 -5.42 5.80 -10.04
C ASP A 101 -4.18 5.57 -10.92
N VAL A 102 -3.04 6.19 -10.59
CA VAL A 102 -1.74 5.91 -11.20
C VAL A 102 -0.97 4.91 -10.33
N PHE A 103 -0.58 3.79 -10.93
CA PHE A 103 0.19 2.76 -10.25
C PHE A 103 1.69 2.97 -10.48
N ILE A 104 2.42 3.07 -9.38
CA ILE A 104 3.87 3.23 -9.39
C ILE A 104 4.52 2.09 -8.62
N ALA A 105 5.66 1.61 -9.11
CA ALA A 105 6.57 0.76 -8.35
C ALA A 105 7.69 1.63 -7.76
N MET A 106 8.07 1.35 -6.51
CA MET A 106 9.26 1.94 -5.89
C MET A 106 10.33 0.85 -5.70
N ASN A 107 11.43 0.99 -6.42
CA ASN A 107 12.59 0.12 -6.30
C ASN A 107 13.88 0.81 -6.75
N PRO A 108 14.76 1.23 -5.83
CA PRO A 108 14.70 2.49 -5.06
C PRO A 108 14.31 3.77 -5.83
N ASN A 109 14.18 3.69 -7.15
CA ASN A 109 13.61 4.71 -8.01
C ASN A 109 12.13 4.41 -8.30
N VAL A 110 11.39 5.46 -8.69
CA VAL A 110 10.00 5.32 -9.11
C VAL A 110 9.93 4.88 -10.58
N THR A 111 9.04 3.94 -10.87
CA THR A 111 8.66 3.55 -12.23
C THR A 111 7.15 3.42 -12.34
N LEU A 112 6.60 3.74 -13.51
CA LEU A 112 5.20 3.50 -13.81
C LEU A 112 4.98 2.01 -14.04
N VAL A 113 3.89 1.47 -13.51
CA VAL A 113 3.51 0.06 -13.70
C VAL A 113 2.05 -0.06 -14.11
N GLN A 114 1.71 -1.22 -14.67
CA GLN A 114 0.33 -1.52 -15.01
C GLN A 114 -0.52 -1.71 -13.74
N LYS A 115 -1.79 -1.31 -13.84
CA LYS A 115 -2.79 -1.53 -12.79
C LYS A 115 -2.87 -3.04 -12.49
N PRO A 116 -2.77 -3.47 -11.22
CA PRO A 116 -2.95 -4.86 -10.85
C PRO A 116 -4.33 -5.39 -11.23
N GLY A 117 -4.42 -6.70 -11.48
CA GLY A 117 -5.70 -7.37 -11.71
C GLY A 117 -6.62 -7.27 -10.49
N ILE A 118 -7.92 -7.16 -10.74
CA ILE A 118 -8.94 -7.15 -9.67
C ILE A 118 -9.22 -8.60 -9.28
N ILE A 119 -9.12 -8.91 -7.98
CA ILE A 119 -9.48 -10.21 -7.46
C ILE A 119 -11.01 -10.26 -7.32
N GLN A 120 -11.66 -11.21 -8.00
CA GLN A 120 -13.08 -11.48 -7.80
C GLN A 120 -13.27 -12.53 -6.70
N PRO A 121 -14.27 -12.37 -5.82
CA PRO A 121 -14.59 -13.38 -4.82
C PRO A 121 -14.90 -14.72 -5.50
N LEU A 122 -14.28 -15.80 -5.03
CA LEU A 122 -14.49 -17.20 -5.48
C LEU A 122 -13.85 -17.59 -6.82
N GLU A 123 -13.13 -16.68 -7.50
CA GLU A 123 -12.35 -17.04 -8.69
C GLU A 123 -10.95 -17.53 -8.30
N VAL A 124 -10.56 -18.70 -8.83
CA VAL A 124 -9.17 -19.18 -8.75
C VAL A 124 -8.37 -18.45 -9.82
N PRO A 125 -7.26 -17.77 -9.48
CA PRO A 125 -6.43 -17.09 -10.47
C PRO A 125 -5.92 -18.09 -11.51
N THR A 126 -6.30 -17.93 -12.78
CA THR A 126 -5.74 -18.73 -13.88
C THR A 126 -4.39 -18.13 -14.29
N LEU A 127 -3.30 -18.80 -13.94
CA LEU A 127 -1.96 -18.41 -14.40
C LEU A 127 -1.83 -18.74 -15.90
N ASN A 128 -1.97 -17.73 -16.75
CA ASN A 128 -1.73 -17.87 -18.18
C ASN A 128 -0.24 -17.74 -18.48
N TYR A 129 0.52 -18.80 -18.22
CA TYR A 129 1.94 -18.86 -18.59
C TYR A 129 2.06 -18.99 -20.12
N LYS A 130 2.63 -17.97 -20.76
CA LYS A 130 3.06 -18.06 -22.16
C LYS A 130 4.52 -18.49 -22.18
N GLU A 131 4.78 -19.71 -22.64
CA GLU A 131 6.14 -20.15 -22.93
C GLU A 131 6.78 -19.26 -23.99
N ILE A 132 7.94 -18.70 -23.68
CA ILE A 132 8.81 -18.09 -24.68
C ILE A 132 9.48 -19.24 -25.43
N ARG A 133 8.88 -19.62 -26.57
CA ARG A 133 9.26 -20.82 -27.34
C ARG A 133 10.73 -20.84 -27.81
N SER A 134 11.35 -19.67 -28.00
CA SER A 134 12.81 -19.53 -28.11
C SER A 134 13.21 -18.05 -28.13
N LEU A 135 14.29 -17.70 -27.42
CA LEU A 135 14.91 -16.38 -27.50
C LEU A 135 15.63 -16.15 -28.85
N THR A 136 16.06 -17.22 -29.52
CA THR A 136 16.78 -17.15 -30.80
C THR A 136 15.89 -16.83 -32.00
N THR A 137 14.58 -17.13 -31.94
CA THR A 137 13.60 -16.70 -32.96
C THR A 137 12.98 -15.33 -32.66
N SER A 138 13.26 -14.77 -31.47
CA SER A 138 12.71 -13.49 -31.03
C SER A 138 13.60 -12.29 -31.41
N GLY A 139 14.67 -12.51 -32.19
CA GLY A 139 15.51 -11.44 -32.74
C GLY A 139 16.26 -10.64 -31.68
N ILE A 140 16.68 -11.29 -30.59
CA ILE A 140 17.56 -10.68 -29.60
C ILE A 140 19.00 -10.98 -30.03
N TYR A 141 19.68 -9.96 -30.52
CA TYR A 141 21.10 -9.96 -30.92
C TYR A 141 21.98 -9.41 -29.79
#